data_AF-A0AAV8VWE7-F1
#
_entry.id   AF-A0AAV8VWE7-F1
#
_cell.length_a   1.000
_cell.length_b   1.000
_cell.length_c   1.000
_cell.angle_alpha   90.00
_cell.angle_beta   90.00
_cell.angle_gamma   90.00
#
_symmetry.space_group_name_H-M   'P 1'
#
loop_
_entity.id
_entity.type
_entity.pdbx_description
1 polymer ?
#
loop_
_entity_poly.entity_id
_entity_poly.type
_entity_poly.pdbx_seq_one_letter_code
_entity_poly.pdbx_strand_id
1 'polypeptide(L)'
;MELLHAAVCALILTCVTCQDLHVIDTKPGQCFRVHTPDQPVLNLNPPEARACTQWLRENKNCLGLRTQNGEVVVVFCKDDQKRRRAGCYKLINKDKREEVVCQKLNRQQGCEVITTRSNLTVVVHCQPLARGASNVGGGDNRSRKQKG
;
A
#
# COMPACT_ATOMS: atom_id res chain seq x y z
N MET A 1 -10.18 32.31 33.00
CA MET A 1 -9.44 31.02 32.93
C MET A 1 -10.12 29.97 32.05
N GLU A 2 -11.39 30.16 31.65
CA GLU A 2 -12.15 29.25 30.77
C GLU A 2 -11.68 29.25 29.30
N LEU A 3 -11.32 30.42 28.75
CA LEU A 3 -10.87 30.55 27.35
C LEU A 3 -9.54 29.85 27.04
N LEU A 4 -8.65 29.76 28.03
CA LEU A 4 -7.34 29.11 27.87
C LEU A 4 -7.49 27.58 27.76
N HIS A 5 -8.41 27.00 28.54
CA HIS A 5 -8.71 25.56 28.50
C HIS A 5 -9.37 25.14 27.18
N ALA A 6 -10.30 25.95 26.65
CA ALA A 6 -10.94 25.67 25.36
C ALA A 6 -9.92 25.71 24.20
N ALA A 7 -9.00 26.68 24.21
CA ALA A 7 -7.96 26.82 23.19
C ALA A 7 -6.93 25.67 23.25
N VAL A 8 -6.54 25.24 24.45
CA VAL A 8 -5.63 24.10 24.65
C VAL A 8 -6.29 22.79 24.22
N CYS A 9 -7.57 22.57 24.52
CA CYS A 9 -8.30 21.39 24.04
C CYS A 9 -8.42 21.36 22.50
N ALA A 10 -8.66 22.51 21.85
CA ALA A 10 -8.72 22.60 20.39
C ALA A 10 -7.35 22.35 19.71
N LEU A 11 -6.26 22.80 20.33
CA LEU A 11 -4.88 22.53 19.89
C LEU A 11 -4.51 21.06 20.07
N ILE A 12 -4.89 20.43 21.18
CA ILE A 12 -4.65 19.00 21.41
C ILE A 12 -5.47 18.16 20.41
N LEU A 13 -6.74 18.49 20.19
CA LEU A 13 -7.63 17.77 19.24
C LEU A 13 -7.15 17.85 17.78
N THR A 14 -6.46 18.92 17.37
CA THR A 14 -5.93 19.05 16.01
C THR A 14 -4.62 18.27 15.78
N CYS A 15 -3.91 17.88 16.85
CA CYS A 15 -2.68 17.09 16.75
C CYS A 15 -2.89 15.57 16.60
N VAL A 16 -4.09 15.03 16.86
CA VAL A 16 -4.28 13.56 17.05
C VAL A 16 -4.45 12.75 15.75
N THR A 17 -4.46 13.33 14.55
CA THR A 17 -4.68 12.52 13.32
C THR A 17 -3.63 12.76 12.24
N CYS A 18 -2.35 12.60 12.55
CA CYS A 18 -1.38 12.14 11.56
C CYS A 18 -1.22 10.63 11.72
N GLN A 19 -2.11 9.85 11.09
CA GLN A 19 -1.78 8.44 10.84
C GLN A 19 -0.75 8.43 9.71
N ASP A 20 0.48 8.05 10.03
CA ASP A 20 1.51 7.81 9.03
C ASP A 20 1.09 6.63 8.15
N LEU A 21 0.88 6.90 6.86
CA LEU A 21 0.62 5.86 5.86
C LEU A 21 1.88 5.04 5.62
N HIS A 22 1.73 3.73 5.47
CA HIS A 22 2.78 2.83 5.02
C HIS A 22 3.02 3.05 3.53
N VAL A 23 4.07 3.81 3.22
CA VAL A 23 4.49 4.02 1.85
C VAL A 23 5.12 2.75 1.26
N ILE A 24 4.96 2.57 -0.04
CA ILE A 24 5.59 1.47 -0.77
C ILE A 24 7.09 1.73 -0.82
N ASP A 25 7.89 0.72 -0.49
CA ASP A 25 9.35 0.86 -0.51
C ASP A 25 9.85 1.10 -1.93
N THR A 26 10.84 1.97 -2.08
CA THR A 26 11.49 2.24 -3.37
C THR A 26 12.51 1.15 -3.74
N LYS A 27 12.19 -0.12 -3.46
CA LYS A 27 13.03 -1.29 -3.73
C LYS A 27 12.24 -2.32 -4.55
N PRO A 28 12.88 -3.02 -5.51
CA PRO A 28 12.25 -4.09 -6.25
C PRO A 28 12.00 -5.32 -5.35
N GLY A 29 11.02 -6.14 -5.71
CA GLY A 29 10.70 -7.42 -5.08
C GLY A 29 9.61 -7.37 -4.01
N GLN A 30 9.04 -6.20 -3.71
CA GLN A 30 7.92 -6.09 -2.78
C GLN A 30 6.62 -6.43 -3.50
N CYS A 31 5.90 -7.45 -3.04
CA CYS A 31 4.67 -7.93 -3.68
C CYS A 31 3.43 -7.57 -2.86
N PHE A 32 2.40 -7.13 -3.56
CA PHE A 32 1.13 -6.68 -3.00
C PHE A 32 -0.03 -7.49 -3.56
N ARG A 33 -1.07 -7.67 -2.73
CA ARG A 33 -2.32 -8.30 -3.18
C ARG A 33 -3.12 -7.29 -4.00
N VAL A 34 -3.69 -7.76 -5.10
CA VAL A 34 -4.53 -6.96 -5.99
C VAL A 34 -5.89 -7.64 -6.14
N HIS A 35 -6.93 -6.95 -5.70
CA HIS A 35 -8.31 -7.44 -5.73
C HIS A 35 -9.09 -6.76 -6.84
N THR A 36 -9.96 -7.52 -7.51
CA THR A 36 -11.02 -6.96 -8.35
C THR A 36 -12.15 -6.42 -7.47
N PRO A 37 -13.05 -5.56 -7.99
CA PRO A 37 -14.22 -5.08 -7.24
C PRO A 37 -15.08 -6.20 -6.66
N ASP A 38 -15.20 -7.30 -7.41
CA ASP A 38 -16.03 -8.46 -7.05
C ASP A 38 -15.36 -9.39 -6.03
N GLN A 39 -14.08 -9.18 -5.72
CA GLN A 39 -13.35 -9.99 -4.75
C GLN A 39 -13.34 -9.29 -3.39
N PRO A 40 -13.94 -9.90 -2.35
CA PRO A 40 -13.72 -9.40 -1.00
C PRO A 40 -12.24 -9.58 -0.66
N VAL A 41 -11.59 -8.48 -0.24
CA VAL A 41 -10.17 -8.43 0.16
C VAL A 41 -9.84 -9.43 1.29
N LEU A 42 -10.85 -9.89 2.02
CA LEU A 42 -10.76 -10.84 3.13
C LEU A 42 -10.77 -12.32 2.71
N ASN A 43 -11.02 -12.65 1.44
CA ASN A 43 -11.01 -14.05 0.99
C ASN A 43 -9.58 -14.52 0.68
N LEU A 44 -9.05 -15.39 1.54
CA LEU A 44 -7.74 -16.04 1.44
C LEU A 44 -7.61 -17.11 0.33
N ASN A 45 -8.70 -17.43 -0.38
CA ASN A 45 -8.81 -18.60 -1.27
C ASN A 45 -9.43 -18.33 -2.68
N PRO A 46 -9.05 -17.27 -3.39
CA PRO A 46 -8.87 -17.36 -4.85
C PRO A 46 -7.37 -17.29 -5.19
N PRO A 47 -6.95 -17.54 -6.44
CA PRO A 47 -5.61 -17.15 -6.88
C PRO A 47 -5.49 -15.63 -6.77
N GLU A 48 -5.00 -15.15 -5.63
CA GLU A 48 -4.78 -13.74 -5.37
C GLU A 48 -3.84 -13.21 -6.44
N ALA A 49 -4.33 -12.33 -7.31
CA ALA A 49 -3.46 -11.63 -8.24
C ALA A 49 -2.46 -10.82 -7.41
N ARG A 50 -1.16 -11.03 -7.65
CA ARG A 50 -0.09 -10.30 -6.98
C ARG A 50 0.62 -9.41 -7.98
N ALA A 51 0.90 -8.18 -7.56
CA ALA A 51 1.72 -7.24 -8.29
C ALA A 51 2.97 -6.95 -7.46
N CYS A 52 4.14 -7.13 -8.08
CA CYS A 52 5.42 -6.90 -7.41
C CYS A 52 6.11 -5.65 -7.97
N THR A 53 6.80 -4.92 -7.12
CA THR A 53 7.64 -3.81 -7.55
C THR A 53 8.81 -4.33 -8.35
N GLN A 54 8.99 -3.76 -9.53
CA GLN A 54 10.07 -4.13 -10.44
C GLN A 54 10.45 -2.94 -11.30
N TRP A 55 11.68 -2.96 -11.83
CA TRP A 55 12.09 -1.97 -12.81
C TRP A 55 11.25 -2.11 -14.07
N LEU A 56 10.67 -1.01 -14.54
CA LEU A 56 9.81 -1.02 -15.70
C LEU A 56 10.63 -1.31 -16.95
N ARG A 57 10.12 -2.19 -17.83
CA ARG A 57 10.82 -2.61 -19.04
C ARG A 57 10.93 -1.44 -20.03
N GLU A 58 9.90 -0.61 -20.06
CA GLU A 58 9.77 0.55 -20.93
C GLU A 58 10.64 1.72 -20.45
N ASN A 59 10.92 1.78 -19.14
CA ASN A 59 11.79 2.78 -18.55
C ASN A 59 12.52 2.20 -17.32
N LYS A 60 13.77 1.76 -17.54
CA LYS A 60 14.62 1.14 -16.51
C LYS A 60 15.02 2.09 -15.38
N ASN A 61 14.75 3.40 -15.52
CA ASN A 61 14.96 4.38 -14.46
C ASN A 61 13.76 4.45 -13.49
N CYS A 62 12.66 3.79 -13.82
CA CYS A 62 11.45 3.78 -13.02
C CYS A 62 11.18 2.40 -12.40
N LEU A 63 10.83 2.41 -11.13
CA LEU A 63 10.30 1.29 -10.37
C LEU A 63 8.78 1.41 -10.30
N GLY A 64 8.07 0.33 -10.59
CA GLY A 64 6.63 0.30 -10.46
C GLY A 64 6.10 -1.11 -10.24
N LEU A 65 4.82 -1.19 -9.90
CA LEU A 65 4.08 -2.43 -9.79
C LEU A 65 3.07 -2.50 -10.94
N ARG A 66 3.06 -3.60 -11.68
CA ARG A 66 2.14 -3.82 -12.80
C ARG A 66 1.03 -4.76 -12.35
N THR A 67 -0.21 -4.32 -12.50
CA THR A 67 -1.41 -5.10 -12.18
C THR A 67 -1.79 -6.04 -13.32
N GLN A 68 -2.71 -6.96 -13.06
CA GLN A 68 -3.18 -7.99 -14.00
C GLN A 68 -3.85 -7.44 -15.27
N ASN A 69 -4.34 -6.20 -15.23
CA ASN A 69 -4.95 -5.51 -16.37
C ASN A 69 -3.96 -4.59 -17.12
N GLY A 70 -2.68 -4.62 -16.75
CA GLY A 70 -1.62 -3.86 -17.42
C GLY A 70 -1.44 -2.42 -16.94
N GLU A 71 -2.22 -1.94 -15.97
CA GLU A 71 -1.95 -0.65 -15.31
C GLU A 71 -0.66 -0.74 -14.47
N VAL A 72 0.01 0.40 -14.32
CA VAL A 72 1.30 0.48 -13.62
C VAL A 72 1.24 1.58 -12.57
N VAL A 73 1.39 1.23 -11.29
CA VAL A 73 1.63 2.24 -10.25
C VAL A 73 3.13 2.46 -10.15
N VAL A 74 3.57 3.66 -10.50
CA VAL A 74 4.98 4.08 -10.48
C VAL A 74 5.33 4.55 -9.08
N VAL A 75 6.15 3.74 -8.40
CA VAL A 75 6.61 3.95 -7.03
C VAL A 75 7.72 5.01 -6.99
N PHE A 76 8.68 4.90 -7.90
CA PHE A 76 9.88 5.74 -7.91
C PHE A 76 10.43 5.86 -9.33
N CYS A 77 11.01 7.02 -9.68
CA CYS A 77 11.82 7.18 -10.87
C CYS A 77 13.06 8.00 -10.52
N LYS A 78 14.24 7.60 -11.01
CA LYS A 78 15.50 8.30 -10.73
C LYS A 78 15.49 9.75 -11.21
N ASP A 79 14.80 10.02 -12.31
CA ASP A 79 14.79 11.32 -12.98
C ASP A 79 13.65 12.25 -12.50
N ASP A 80 12.75 11.75 -11.63
CA ASP A 80 11.61 12.52 -11.14
C ASP A 80 11.97 13.27 -9.85
N GLN A 81 12.41 14.52 -10.00
CA GLN A 81 12.75 15.39 -8.85
C GLN A 81 11.51 15.97 -8.15
N LYS A 82 10.29 15.75 -8.67
CA LYS A 82 9.08 16.26 -8.02
C LYS A 82 8.81 15.46 -6.75
N ARG A 83 8.83 16.16 -5.60
CA ARG A 83 8.32 15.61 -4.34
C ARG A 83 6.84 15.27 -4.50
N ARG A 84 6.53 14.00 -4.69
CA ARG A 84 5.15 13.50 -4.63
C ARG A 84 4.71 13.48 -3.17
N ARG A 85 3.43 13.76 -2.93
CA ARG A 85 2.83 13.61 -1.61
C ARG A 85 2.99 12.16 -1.15
N ALA A 86 3.40 11.95 0.10
CA ALA A 86 3.52 10.61 0.68
C ALA A 86 2.21 9.83 0.50
N GLY A 87 2.32 8.57 0.11
CA GLY A 87 1.19 7.70 -0.19
C GLY A 87 0.47 7.99 -1.52
N CYS A 88 0.92 8.96 -2.32
CA CYS A 88 0.39 9.22 -3.67
C CYS A 88 1.40 8.84 -4.76
N TYR A 89 0.89 8.19 -5.80
CA TYR A 89 1.69 7.58 -6.86
C TYR A 89 1.11 7.93 -8.23
N LYS A 90 1.98 7.96 -9.23
CA LYS A 90 1.55 8.06 -10.63
C LYS A 90 1.03 6.70 -11.06
N LEU A 91 -0.17 6.65 -11.61
CA LEU A 91 -0.73 5.51 -12.30
C LEU A 91 -0.59 5.73 -13.82
N ILE A 92 -0.05 4.75 -14.52
CA ILE A 92 -0.05 4.70 -15.98
C ILE A 92 -1.07 3.65 -16.38
N ASN A 93 -2.13 4.06 -17.08
CA ASN A 93 -3.15 3.13 -17.53
C ASN A 93 -2.72 2.35 -18.79
N LYS A 94 -3.56 1.40 -19.23
CA LYS A 94 -3.32 0.61 -20.47
C LYS A 94 -3.14 1.47 -21.73
N ASP A 95 -3.77 2.63 -21.77
CA ASP A 95 -3.70 3.61 -22.87
C ASP A 95 -2.52 4.59 -22.72
N LYS A 96 -1.60 4.30 -21.79
CA LYS A 96 -0.43 5.13 -21.45
C LYS A 96 -0.76 6.53 -20.93
N ARG A 97 -1.99 6.76 -20.47
CA ARG A 97 -2.38 8.00 -19.78
C ARG A 97 -1.91 7.96 -18.35
N GLU A 98 -1.39 9.08 -17.88
CA GLU A 98 -0.91 9.26 -16.53
C GLU A 98 -1.98 9.93 -15.65
N GLU A 99 -2.14 9.44 -14.43
CA GLU A 99 -2.94 10.08 -13.40
C GLU A 99 -2.30 9.88 -12.02
N VAL A 100 -2.82 10.55 -10.99
CA VAL A 100 -2.33 10.40 -9.61
C VAL A 100 -3.37 9.65 -8.80
N VAL A 101 -2.94 8.56 -8.16
CA VAL A 101 -3.74 7.77 -7.22
C VAL A 101 -3.10 7.85 -5.84
N CYS A 102 -3.92 7.91 -4.79
CA CYS A 102 -3.44 8.03 -3.41
C CYS A 102 -3.96 6.88 -2.57
N GLN A 103 -3.12 6.45 -1.63
CA GLN A 103 -3.47 5.53 -0.57
C GLN A 103 -4.60 6.09 0.28
N LYS A 104 -5.51 5.21 0.69
CA LYS A 104 -6.62 5.50 1.59
C LYS A 104 -6.77 4.36 2.58
N LEU A 105 -7.24 4.67 3.79
CA LEU A 105 -7.63 3.65 4.75
C LEU A 105 -9.02 3.11 4.40
N ASN A 106 -9.09 1.84 4.01
CA ASN A 106 -10.33 1.09 3.98
C ASN A 106 -10.75 0.73 5.41
N ARG A 107 -11.62 1.58 5.99
CA ARG A 107 -12.09 1.45 7.38
C ARG A 107 -12.82 0.15 7.68
N GLN A 108 -13.45 -0.48 6.68
CA GLN A 108 -14.15 -1.75 6.88
C GLN A 108 -13.18 -2.90 7.16
N GLN A 109 -11.94 -2.79 6.68
CA GLN A 109 -10.95 -3.87 6.71
C GLN A 109 -9.69 -3.51 7.50
N GLY A 110 -9.53 -2.25 7.90
CA GLY A 110 -8.32 -1.76 8.56
C GLY A 110 -7.09 -1.80 7.65
N CYS A 111 -7.30 -1.69 6.33
CA CYS A 111 -6.22 -1.79 5.33
C CYS A 111 -6.00 -0.48 4.58
N GLU A 112 -4.75 -0.12 4.38
CA GLU A 112 -4.32 0.94 3.50
C GLU A 112 -4.26 0.42 2.07
N VAL A 113 -5.00 1.07 1.17
CA VAL A 113 -5.22 0.58 -0.19
C VAL A 113 -5.04 1.68 -1.22
N ILE A 114 -4.64 1.29 -2.42
CA ILE A 114 -4.65 2.13 -3.62
C ILE A 114 -5.69 1.55 -4.58
N THR A 115 -6.62 2.38 -5.05
CA THR A 115 -7.58 1.99 -6.08
C THR A 115 -7.16 2.57 -7.42
N THR A 116 -7.01 1.70 -8.43
CA THR A 116 -6.67 2.11 -9.80
C THR A 116 -7.90 2.61 -10.55
N ARG A 117 -7.69 3.19 -11.75
CA ARG A 117 -8.77 3.67 -12.62
C ARG A 117 -9.80 2.61 -12.96
N SER A 118 -9.35 1.37 -13.17
CA SER A 118 -10.22 0.25 -13.46
C SER A 118 -10.79 -0.42 -12.20
N ASN A 119 -10.77 0.26 -11.06
CA ASN A 119 -11.24 -0.23 -9.76
C ASN A 119 -10.51 -1.47 -9.23
N LEU A 120 -9.25 -1.70 -9.60
CA LEU A 120 -8.44 -2.70 -8.90
C LEU A 120 -7.94 -2.12 -7.57
N THR A 121 -7.98 -2.92 -6.53
CA THR A 121 -7.54 -2.52 -5.19
C THR A 121 -6.22 -3.19 -4.86
N VAL A 122 -5.15 -2.39 -4.78
CA VAL A 122 -3.84 -2.82 -4.31
C VAL A 122 -3.76 -2.62 -2.80
N VAL A 123 -3.57 -3.69 -2.06
CA VAL A 123 -3.44 -3.65 -0.59
C VAL A 123 -1.99 -3.39 -0.23
N VAL A 124 -1.73 -2.24 0.39
CA VAL A 124 -0.36 -1.84 0.76
C VAL A 124 0.00 -2.35 2.15
N HIS A 125 -0.89 -2.13 3.11
CA HIS A 125 -0.70 -2.56 4.49
C HIS A 125 -2.06 -2.84 5.13
N CYS A 126 -2.13 -3.81 6.04
CA CYS A 126 -3.30 -4.03 6.87
C CYS A 126 -2.88 -4.07 8.33
N GLN A 127 -3.57 -3.31 9.17
CA GLN A 127 -3.36 -3.44 10.60
C GLN A 127 -3.77 -4.86 11.02
N PRO A 128 -3.01 -5.51 11.91
CA PRO A 128 -3.46 -6.73 12.53
C PRO A 128 -4.79 -6.41 13.23
N LEU A 129 -5.89 -6.98 12.75
CA LEU A 129 -7.13 -6.99 13.51
C LEU A 129 -6.75 -7.56 14.87
N ALA A 130 -6.95 -6.79 15.95
CA ALA A 130 -6.80 -7.28 17.31
C ALA A 130 -7.85 -8.40 17.49
N ARG A 131 -7.48 -9.61 17.06
CA ARG A 131 -8.21 -10.82 17.37
C ARG A 131 -8.06 -10.96 18.87
N GLY A 132 -9.12 -10.69 19.61
CA GLY A 132 -9.30 -11.31 20.90
C GLY A 132 -8.97 -12.80 20.76
N ALA A 133 -8.02 -13.26 21.56
CA ALA A 133 -7.62 -14.65 21.81
C ALA A 133 -7.91 -15.68 20.70
N SER A 134 -6.88 -16.05 19.96
CA SER A 134 -6.77 -17.41 19.42
C SER A 134 -5.29 -17.79 19.30
N ASN A 135 -4.82 -18.48 20.33
CA ASN A 135 -3.60 -19.27 20.33
C ASN A 135 -3.59 -20.21 19.11
N VAL A 136 -2.70 -20.01 18.15
CA VAL A 136 -2.15 -21.12 17.35
C VAL A 136 -0.71 -20.82 16.96
N GLY A 137 0.20 -21.51 17.63
CA GLY A 137 1.33 -22.18 17.00
C GLY A 137 2.42 -21.31 16.38
N GLY A 138 3.44 -20.99 17.19
CA GLY A 138 4.78 -20.73 16.68
C GLY A 138 5.27 -21.93 15.86
N GLY A 139 5.47 -21.69 14.57
CA GLY A 139 6.15 -22.61 13.65
C GLY A 139 7.50 -22.00 13.27
N ASP A 140 8.46 -22.20 14.16
CA ASP A 140 9.89 -21.95 13.96
C ASP A 140 10.36 -22.75 12.73
N ASN A 141 10.83 -22.08 11.68
CA ASN A 141 11.48 -22.77 10.56
C ASN A 141 12.87 -22.19 10.34
N ARG A 142 13.75 -22.72 11.16
CA ARG A 142 15.19 -22.51 11.22
C ARG A 142 15.84 -22.88 9.88
N SER A 143 16.47 -21.87 9.27
CA SER A 143 17.45 -22.05 8.21
C SER A 143 18.61 -22.93 8.71
N ARG A 144 18.92 -24.02 8.02
CA ARG A 144 20.27 -24.61 8.08
C ARG A 144 20.79 -24.95 6.69
N LYS A 145 21.62 -24.01 6.26
CA LYS A 145 22.56 -23.99 5.14
C LYS A 145 23.51 -25.20 5.19
N GLN A 146 23.79 -25.77 4.02
CA GLN A 146 24.91 -26.67 3.74
C GLN A 146 26.26 -26.03 4.12
N LYS A 147 27.17 -26.83 4.70
CA LYS A 147 28.63 -26.74 4.46
C LYS A 147 29.37 -27.89 5.17
N GLY A 148 30.28 -28.55 4.44
CA GLY A 148 31.38 -29.36 4.99
C GLY A 148 31.17 -30.84 4.88
#